data_AF-A0A0A5I6M0-F1
#
_entry.id   AF-A0A0A5I6M0-F1
#
_cell.length_a   1.000
_cell.length_b   1.000
_cell.length_c   1.000
_cell.angle_alpha   90.00
_cell.angle_beta   90.00
_cell.angle_gamma   90.00
#
_symmetry.space_group_name_H-M   'P 1'
#
loop_
_entity.id
_entity.type
_entity.pdbx_description
1 polymer ?
#
loop_
_entity_poly.entity_id
_entity_poly.type
_entity_poly.pdbx_seq_one_letter_code
_entity_poly.pdbx_strand_id
1 'polypeptide(L)'
;MIKLLLIIFMTLFGSLGGFFFKKASDHPLGFNVPFITKLGIGGTFYMTGALLNIYLLTLLPYTVVYPITSVTYIWTMILSAYFLHEKITIKKMIGVLLISLGSVLLVL
;
A
#
# COMPACT_ATOMS: atom_id res chain seq x y z
N MET A 1 -5.63 -4.85 20.21
CA MET A 1 -4.22 -5.06 19.78
C MET A 1 -4.11 -5.80 18.45
N ILE A 2 -4.68 -7.00 18.31
CA ILE A 2 -4.66 -7.79 17.05
C ILE A 2 -5.17 -7.02 15.82
N LYS A 3 -6.29 -6.29 15.94
CA LYS A 3 -6.85 -5.50 14.81
C LYS A 3 -5.88 -4.45 14.28
N LEU A 4 -5.16 -3.75 15.17
CA LEU A 4 -4.16 -2.75 14.78
C LEU A 4 -2.98 -3.39 14.04
N LEU A 5 -2.54 -4.55 14.51
CA LEU A 5 -1.48 -5.32 13.86
C LEU A 5 -1.89 -5.71 12.43
N LEU A 6 -3.11 -6.23 12.27
CA LEU A 6 -3.67 -6.62 10.97
C LEU A 6 -3.77 -5.44 10.00
N ILE A 7 -4.16 -4.26 10.48
CA ILE A 7 -4.17 -3.01 9.69
C ILE A 7 -2.77 -2.67 9.16
N ILE A 8 -1.77 -2.71 10.04
CA ILE A 8 -0.39 -2.40 9.68
C ILE A 8 0.11 -3.39 8.63
N PHE A 9 -0.12 -4.70 8.82
CA PHE A 9 0.27 -5.72 7.86
C PHE A 9 -0.47 -5.60 6.52
N MET A 10 -1.77 -5.35 6.53
CA MET A 10 -2.58 -5.16 5.33
C MET A 10 -2.05 -4.00 4.49
N THR A 11 -1.83 -2.84 5.12
CA THR A 11 -1.36 -1.63 4.43
C THR A 11 0.09 -1.75 3.96
N LEU A 12 0.95 -2.42 4.74
CA LEU A 12 2.31 -2.73 4.34
C LEU A 12 2.33 -3.67 3.12
N PHE A 13 1.59 -4.77 3.15
CA PHE A 13 1.53 -5.71 2.02
C PHE A 13 0.91 -5.09 0.77
N GLY A 14 -0.11 -4.25 0.92
CA GLY A 14 -0.68 -3.47 -0.18
C GLY A 14 0.37 -2.57 -0.85
N SER A 15 1.15 -1.82 -0.05
CA SER A 15 2.21 -0.95 -0.57
C SER A 15 3.39 -1.74 -1.19
N LEU A 16 3.79 -2.87 -0.61
CA LEU A 16 4.79 -3.77 -1.19
C LEU A 16 4.33 -4.34 -2.53
N GLY A 17 3.06 -4.75 -2.64
CA GLY A 17 2.46 -5.18 -3.90
C GLY A 17 2.56 -4.09 -4.98
N GLY A 18 2.12 -2.87 -4.65
CA GLY A 18 2.24 -1.71 -5.54
C GLY A 18 3.68 -1.37 -5.93
N PHE A 19 4.62 -1.48 -4.99
CA PHE A 19 6.04 -1.27 -5.22
C PHE A 19 6.62 -2.28 -6.24
N PHE A 20 6.32 -3.57 -6.09
CA PHE A 20 6.79 -4.59 -7.03
C PHE A 20 6.11 -4.46 -8.40
N PHE A 21 4.84 -4.04 -8.46
CA PHE A 21 4.19 -3.71 -9.72
C PHE A 21 4.88 -2.54 -10.42
N LYS A 22 5.23 -1.48 -9.69
CA LYS A 22 6.01 -0.37 -10.25
C LYS A 22 7.34 -0.87 -10.84
N LYS A 23 8.05 -1.71 -10.10
CA LYS A 23 9.32 -2.32 -10.54
C LYS A 23 9.16 -3.28 -11.72
N ALA A 24 7.97 -3.90 -11.88
CA ALA A 24 7.63 -4.74 -13.03
C ALA A 24 7.40 -3.88 -14.28
N SER A 25 6.74 -2.73 -14.15
CA SER A 25 6.50 -1.78 -15.25
C SER A 25 7.76 -1.13 -15.83
N ASP A 26 8.90 -1.22 -15.14
CA ASP A 26 10.19 -0.78 -15.69
C ASP A 26 10.71 -1.71 -16.81
N HIS A 27 10.10 -2.89 -16.96
CA HIS A 27 10.44 -3.85 -18.01
C HIS A 27 9.38 -3.83 -19.13
N PRO A 28 9.78 -4.07 -20.39
CA PRO A 28 8.83 -4.13 -21.49
C PRO A 28 7.79 -5.24 -21.27
N LEU A 29 6.54 -4.89 -21.56
CA LEU A 29 5.40 -5.79 -21.48
C LEU A 29 5.63 -7.01 -22.38
N GLY A 30 5.59 -8.20 -21.80
CA GLY A 30 5.82 -9.46 -22.52
C GLY A 30 6.17 -10.61 -21.59
N PHE A 31 6.52 -11.76 -22.16
CA PHE A 31 6.94 -12.97 -21.42
C PHE A 31 8.41 -12.90 -20.98
N ASN A 32 8.83 -11.74 -20.47
CA ASN A 32 10.17 -11.56 -19.95
C ASN A 32 10.23 -12.14 -18.52
N VAL A 33 11.19 -13.02 -18.26
CA VAL A 33 11.44 -13.60 -16.92
C VAL A 33 11.45 -12.54 -15.80
N PRO A 34 12.14 -11.39 -15.93
CA PRO A 34 12.15 -10.38 -14.87
C PRO A 34 10.83 -9.63 -14.73
N PHE A 35 10.02 -9.54 -15.79
CA PHE A 35 8.67 -8.96 -15.73
C PHE A 35 7.73 -9.90 -14.96
N ILE A 36 7.64 -11.17 -15.39
CA ILE A 36 6.78 -12.19 -14.77
C ILE A 36 7.14 -12.42 -13.31
N THR A 37 8.43 -12.47 -12.97
CA THR A 37 8.88 -12.68 -11.58
C THR A 37 8.45 -11.52 -10.68
N LYS A 38 8.68 -10.27 -11.09
CA LYS A 38 8.29 -9.10 -10.30
C LYS A 38 6.78 -8.93 -10.23
N LEU A 39 6.06 -9.24 -11.32
CA LEU A 39 4.60 -9.25 -11.35
C LEU A 39 4.04 -10.31 -10.40
N GLY A 40 4.61 -11.52 -10.40
CA GLY A 40 4.23 -12.60 -9.50
C GLY A 40 4.44 -12.24 -8.03
N ILE A 41 5.63 -11.73 -7.69
CA ILE A 41 5.93 -11.28 -6.32
C ILE A 41 4.98 -10.14 -5.90
N GLY A 42 4.82 -9.11 -6.73
CA GLY A 42 3.87 -8.03 -6.46
C GLY A 42 2.44 -8.51 -6.30
N GLY A 43 2.02 -9.46 -7.15
CA GLY A 43 0.72 -10.10 -7.10
C GLY A 43 0.49 -10.85 -5.79
N THR A 44 1.47 -11.62 -5.31
CA THR A 44 1.35 -12.34 -4.04
C THR A 44 1.21 -11.40 -2.85
N PHE A 45 2.00 -10.32 -2.79
CA PHE A 45 1.88 -9.33 -1.73
C PHE A 45 0.55 -8.57 -1.81
N TYR A 46 0.12 -8.17 -3.00
CA TYR A 46 -1.15 -7.49 -3.20
C TYR A 46 -2.34 -8.38 -2.81
N MET A 47 -2.34 -9.64 -3.24
CA MET A 47 -3.37 -10.62 -2.86
C MET A 47 -3.40 -10.86 -1.36
N THR A 48 -2.24 -11.00 -0.71
CA THR A 48 -2.17 -11.14 0.75
C THR A 48 -2.74 -9.91 1.46
N GLY A 49 -2.39 -8.71 0.99
CA GLY A 49 -2.97 -7.45 1.49
C GLY A 49 -4.49 -7.39 1.30
N ALA A 50 -5.00 -7.83 0.14
CA ALA A 50 -6.43 -7.86 -0.14
C ALA A 50 -7.18 -8.87 0.74
N LEU A 51 -6.64 -10.07 0.94
CA LEU A 51 -7.23 -11.07 1.84
C LEU A 51 -7.28 -10.56 3.28
N LEU A 52 -6.21 -9.92 3.76
CA LEU A 52 -6.20 -9.28 5.07
C LEU A 52 -7.23 -8.14 5.16
N ASN A 53 -7.44 -7.37 4.09
CA ASN A 53 -8.46 -6.32 4.05
C ASN A 53 -9.87 -6.89 4.16
N ILE A 54 -10.18 -7.92 3.38
CA ILE A 54 -11.47 -8.62 3.42
C ILE A 54 -11.71 -9.19 4.81
N TYR A 55 -10.70 -9.83 5.41
CA TYR A 55 -10.79 -10.32 6.77
C TYR A 55 -11.01 -9.18 7.78
N LEU A 56 -10.35 -8.04 7.61
CA LEU A 56 -10.53 -6.89 8.50
C LEU A 56 -11.95 -6.31 8.44
N LEU A 57 -12.58 -6.34 7.27
CA LEU A 57 -13.96 -5.89 7.05
C LEU A 57 -15.00 -6.77 7.76
N THR A 58 -14.66 -8.01 8.12
CA THR A 58 -15.55 -8.83 8.97
C THR A 58 -15.46 -8.47 10.45
N LEU A 59 -14.39 -7.76 10.85
CA LEU A 59 -14.08 -7.41 12.25
C LEU A 59 -14.35 -5.94 12.61
N LEU A 60 -14.41 -5.06 11.61
CA LEU A 60 -14.54 -3.62 11.75
C LEU A 60 -15.49 -3.07 10.67
N PRO A 61 -16.26 -2.02 10.98
CA PRO A 61 -17.13 -1.39 9.99
C PRO A 61 -16.30 -0.78 8.85
N TYR A 62 -16.84 -0.88 7.64
CA TYR A 62 -16.21 -0.34 6.43
C TYR A 62 -15.84 1.14 6.55
N THR A 63 -16.69 1.94 7.24
CA THR A 63 -16.47 3.37 7.49
C THR A 63 -15.20 3.66 8.28
N VAL A 64 -14.66 2.69 9.02
CA VAL A 64 -13.40 2.81 9.77
C VAL A 64 -12.25 2.21 8.97
N VAL A 65 -12.46 1.04 8.34
CA VAL A 65 -11.41 0.36 7.57
C VAL A 65 -10.97 1.18 6.37
N TYR A 66 -11.93 1.77 5.64
CA TYR A 66 -11.66 2.49 4.41
C TYR A 66 -10.75 3.73 4.62
N PRO A 67 -11.04 4.66 5.55
CA PRO A 67 -10.12 5.75 5.84
C PRO A 67 -8.74 5.29 6.32
N ILE A 68 -8.68 4.23 7.14
CA ILE A 68 -7.41 3.68 7.65
C ILE A 68 -6.53 3.12 6.52
N THR A 69 -7.09 2.70 5.39
CA THR A 69 -6.28 2.26 4.24
C THR A 69 -5.35 3.35 3.70
N SER A 70 -5.62 4.62 3.99
CA SER A 70 -4.74 5.75 3.66
C SER A 70 -3.31 5.61 4.18
N VAL A 71 -3.10 4.85 5.26
CA VAL A 71 -1.76 4.53 5.79
C VAL A 71 -0.87 3.85 4.73
N THR A 72 -1.48 3.17 3.74
CA THR A 72 -0.77 2.62 2.57
C THR A 72 0.00 3.68 1.81
N TYR A 73 -0.48 4.93 1.73
CA TYR A 73 0.25 6.02 1.08
C TYR A 73 1.53 6.41 1.82
N ILE A 74 1.52 6.34 3.16
CA ILE A 74 2.71 6.57 3.99
C ILE A 74 3.76 5.50 3.67
N TRP A 75 3.36 4.23 3.71
CA TRP A 75 4.26 3.13 3.36
C TRP A 75 4.79 3.24 1.93
N THR A 76 3.92 3.56 0.98
CA THR A 76 4.30 3.73 -0.43
C THR A 76 5.35 4.82 -0.58
N MET A 77 5.18 5.96 0.10
CA MET A 77 6.15 7.05 0.08
C MET A 77 7.50 6.62 0.68
N ILE A 78 7.50 5.90 1.81
CA ILE A 78 8.73 5.37 2.43
C ILE A 78 9.44 4.39 1.49
N LEU A 79 8.70 3.44 0.91
CA LEU A 79 9.24 2.46 -0.04
C LEU A 79 9.81 3.14 -1.29
N SER A 80 9.11 4.14 -1.83
CA SER A 80 9.57 4.93 -2.98
C SER A 80 10.85 5.72 -2.70
N ALA A 81 10.99 6.32 -1.52
CA ALA A 81 12.23 7.01 -1.15
C ALA A 81 13.40 6.05 -0.97
N TYR A 82 13.18 4.94 -0.25
CA TYR A 82 14.27 4.06 0.14
C TYR A 82 14.75 3.14 -1.00
N PHE A 83 13.81 2.55 -1.75
CA PHE A 83 14.15 1.52 -2.73
C PHE A 83 14.16 2.01 -4.18
N LEU A 84 13.36 3.02 -4.52
CA LEU A 84 13.35 3.62 -5.87
C LEU A 84 14.19 4.90 -5.96
N HIS A 85 14.69 5.39 -4.82
CA HIS A 85 15.41 6.66 -4.71
C HIS A 85 14.66 7.84 -5.35
N GLU A 86 13.32 7.81 -5.32
CA GLU A 86 12.52 8.88 -5.86
C GLU A 86 12.62 10.13 -4.99
N LYS A 87 12.73 11.30 -5.62
CA LYS A 87 12.70 12.58 -4.92
C LYS A 87 11.31 12.79 -4.31
N ILE A 88 11.22 12.67 -2.99
CA ILE A 88 10.03 13.10 -2.24
C ILE A 88 10.03 14.63 -2.23
N THR A 89 9.04 15.22 -2.87
CA THR A 89 8.84 16.67 -2.85
C THR A 89 7.98 17.07 -1.66
N ILE A 90 8.15 18.31 -1.18
CA ILE A 90 7.32 18.89 -0.11
C ILE A 90 5.83 18.80 -0.47
N LYS A 91 5.48 18.96 -1.76
CA LYS A 91 4.11 18.79 -2.26
C LYS A 91 3.56 17.39 -2.00
N LYS A 92 4.35 16.33 -2.25
CA LYS A 92 3.93 14.94 -1.96
C LYS A 92 3.72 14.73 -0.46
N MET A 93 4.59 15.27 0.39
CA MET A 93 4.46 15.18 1.86
C MET A 93 3.19 15.87 2.37
N ILE A 94 2.92 17.10 1.93
CA ILE A 94 1.70 17.84 2.29
C ILE A 94 0.46 17.07 1.83
N GLY A 95 0.49 16.48 0.63
CA GLY A 95 -0.61 15.64 0.14
C GLY A 95 -0.88 14.44 1.05
N VAL A 96 0.14 13.68 1.45
CA VAL A 96 -0.03 12.54 2.35
C VAL A 96 -0.50 12.96 3.74
N LEU A 97 -0.02 14.10 4.25
CA LEU A 97 -0.51 14.69 5.50
C LEU A 97 -2.00 15.05 5.42
N LEU A 98 -2.44 15.70 4.34
CA LEU A 98 -3.85 16.03 4.12
C LEU A 98 -4.74 14.79 4.02
N ILE A 99 -4.30 13.75 3.31
CA ILE A 99 -5.03 12.47 3.22
C ILE A 99 -5.14 11.84 4.62
N SER A 100 -4.06 11.85 5.38
CA SER A 100 -4.03 11.28 6.74
C SER A 100 -4.96 12.04 7.68
N LEU A 101 -4.93 13.37 7.65
CA LEU A 101 -5.84 14.23 8.43
C LEU A 101 -7.30 14.00 8.06
N GLY A 102 -7.62 13.98 6.76
CA GLY A 102 -8.98 13.68 6.28
C GLY A 102 -9.46 12.30 6.71
N SER A 103 -8.56 11.32 6.74
CA SER A 103 -8.89 9.96 7.19
C SER A 103 -9.17 9.90 8.70
N VAL A 104 -8.44 10.65 9.52
CA VAL A 104 -8.71 10.78 10.96
C VAL A 104 -10.06 11.45 11.21
N LEU A 105 -10.36 12.52 10.47
CA LEU A 105 -11.65 13.22 10.58
C LEU A 105 -12.86 12.36 10.18
N LEU A 106 -12.68 11.40 9.26
CA LEU A 106 -13.75 10.46 8.88
C LEU A 106 -14.01 9.37 9.94
N VAL A 107 -13.04 9.11 10.81
CA VAL A 107 -13.09 8.04 11.81
C VAL A 107 -13.53 8.57 13.18
N LEU A 108 -13.20 9.82 13.51
CA LEU A 108 -13.67 10.56 14.69
C LEU A 108 -15.19 10.76 14.66
#